data_AF-A0A3A4PJV5-F1
#
_entry.id   AF-A0A3A4PJV5-F1
#
_cell.length_a   1.000
_cell.length_b   1.000
_cell.length_c   1.000
_cell.angle_alpha   90.00
_cell.angle_beta   90.00
_cell.angle_gamma   90.00
#
_symmetry.space_group_name_H-M   'P 1'
#
loop_
_entity.id
_entity.type
_entity.pdbx_description
1 polymer ?
#
loop_
_entity_poly.entity_id
_entity_poly.type
_entity_poly.pdbx_seq_one_letter_code
_entity_poly.pdbx_strand_id
1 'polypeptide(L)'
;MLLVDAESPVKDPPHLHLRMQDHWATPLQANRYHLMVQTMEAWLIADIESLKTYYGQGFHESAIPKNPNVEQIDKKQIETALIQASQHTQKGRYNKIWHGAALLKMINPIVVRSKAEHCSRLFSTIHIEIDSMKNKISNI
;
A
#
# COMPACT_ATOMS: atom_id res chain seq x y z
N MET A 1 1.73 -1.68 19.35
CA MET A 1 1.17 -1.42 18.01
C MET A 1 0.89 -2.76 17.36
N LEU A 2 -0.28 -2.96 16.74
CA LEU A 2 -0.61 -4.18 16.00
C LEU A 2 -0.81 -3.83 14.52
N LEU A 3 -0.09 -4.54 13.65
CA LEU A 3 -0.19 -4.43 12.19
C LEU A 3 -1.09 -5.56 11.68
N VAL A 4 -2.12 -5.23 10.91
CA VAL A 4 -3.17 -6.17 10.49
C VAL A 4 -3.41 -6.03 8.99
N ASP A 5 -3.48 -7.13 8.25
CA ASP A 5 -3.85 -7.12 6.83
C ASP A 5 -5.33 -6.71 6.67
N ALA A 6 -5.62 -5.83 5.71
CA ALA A 6 -6.98 -5.29 5.57
C ALA A 6 -8.00 -6.28 5.01
N GLU A 7 -7.55 -7.34 4.32
CA GLU A 7 -8.37 -8.37 3.64
C GLU A 7 -9.41 -7.86 2.59
N SER A 8 -9.78 -6.57 2.62
CA SER A 8 -10.77 -5.89 1.77
C SER A 8 -10.50 -4.37 1.69
N PRO A 9 -11.12 -3.63 0.74
CA PRO A 9 -10.87 -2.20 0.58
C PRO A 9 -11.20 -1.37 1.82
N VAL A 10 -10.23 -0.56 2.24
CA VAL A 10 -10.37 0.23 3.48
C VAL A 10 -10.99 1.58 3.15
N LYS A 11 -12.25 1.74 3.55
CA LYS A 11 -13.01 3.00 3.41
C LYS A 11 -13.28 3.67 4.76
N ASP A 12 -13.17 2.90 5.82
CA ASP A 12 -13.48 3.27 7.20
C ASP A 12 -12.22 3.37 8.05
N PRO A 13 -12.25 4.06 9.20
CA PRO A 13 -11.15 4.02 10.15
C PRO A 13 -10.82 2.57 10.61
N PRO A 14 -9.55 2.26 10.93
CA PRO A 14 -9.10 0.89 11.21
C PRO A 14 -9.97 0.06 12.17
N HIS A 15 -10.38 0.66 13.29
CA HIS A 15 -11.20 -0.04 14.29
C HIS A 15 -12.60 -0.39 13.79
N LEU A 16 -13.18 0.43 12.89
CA LEU A 16 -14.50 0.20 12.32
C LEU A 16 -14.41 -0.86 11.22
N HIS A 17 -13.37 -0.80 10.38
CA HIS A 17 -13.08 -1.82 9.37
C HIS A 17 -12.95 -3.22 10.00
N LEU A 18 -12.09 -3.36 11.01
CA LEU A 18 -11.86 -4.66 11.70
C LEU A 18 -13.14 -5.21 12.38
N ARG A 19 -14.02 -4.33 12.88
CA ARG A 19 -15.27 -4.74 13.51
C ARG A 19 -16.30 -5.20 12.47
N MET A 20 -16.43 -4.45 11.39
CA MET A 20 -17.49 -4.64 10.39
C MET A 20 -17.15 -5.72 9.38
N GLN A 21 -15.90 -5.78 8.93
CA GLN A 21 -15.44 -6.73 7.90
C GLN A 21 -14.88 -8.02 8.51
N ASP A 22 -14.05 -7.89 9.54
CA ASP A 22 -13.31 -9.06 10.09
C ASP A 22 -13.93 -9.63 11.37
N HIS A 23 -15.05 -9.04 11.83
CA HIS A 23 -15.80 -9.46 13.02
C HIS A 23 -14.99 -9.49 14.33
N TRP A 24 -13.98 -8.65 14.47
CA TRP A 24 -13.19 -8.59 15.71
C TRP A 24 -14.03 -8.02 16.87
N ALA A 25 -14.20 -8.82 17.93
CA ALA A 25 -14.70 -8.34 19.21
C ALA A 25 -13.68 -7.34 19.78
N THR A 26 -13.99 -6.05 19.79
CA THR A 26 -12.98 -5.00 20.00
C THR A 26 -12.76 -4.71 21.50
N PRO A 27 -11.54 -4.86 22.05
CA PRO A 27 -11.13 -4.02 23.18
C PRO A 27 -9.66 -3.58 23.11
N LEU A 28 -9.28 -2.73 22.15
CA LEU A 28 -8.08 -1.89 22.26
C LEU A 28 -8.37 -0.49 21.75
N GLN A 29 -7.65 0.51 22.28
CA GLN A 29 -7.72 1.89 21.83
C GLN A 29 -7.49 1.95 20.31
N ALA A 30 -8.36 2.65 19.58
CA ALA A 30 -8.39 2.69 18.12
C ALA A 30 -7.04 3.08 17.46
N ASN A 31 -6.18 3.79 18.20
CA ASN A 31 -4.84 4.18 17.75
C ASN A 31 -3.83 3.03 17.68
N ARG A 32 -4.11 1.86 18.28
CA ARG A 32 -3.17 0.73 18.32
C ARG A 32 -3.24 -0.18 17.10
N TYR A 33 -4.26 -0.06 16.27
CA TYR A 33 -4.42 -0.84 15.04
C TYR A 33 -3.89 -0.08 13.84
N HIS A 34 -3.11 -0.76 13.01
CA HIS A 34 -2.66 -0.26 11.72
C HIS A 34 -3.04 -1.27 10.66
N LEU A 35 -3.89 -0.85 9.72
CA LEU A 35 -4.22 -1.66 8.57
C LEU A 35 -3.10 -1.58 7.55
N MET A 36 -2.70 -2.73 7.03
CA MET A 36 -1.91 -2.89 5.83
C MET A 36 -2.84 -2.89 4.62
N VAL A 37 -2.28 -2.59 3.45
CA VAL A 37 -3.02 -2.67 2.19
C VAL A 37 -3.54 -4.08 1.93
N GLN A 38 -4.66 -4.20 1.22
CA GLN A 38 -5.22 -5.49 0.79
C GLN A 38 -4.20 -6.37 0.07
N THR A 39 -3.31 -5.74 -0.70
CA THR A 39 -2.23 -6.42 -1.41
C THR A 39 -1.12 -5.43 -1.72
N MET A 40 0.13 -5.90 -1.74
CA MET A 40 1.31 -5.07 -2.01
C MET A 40 1.26 -4.36 -3.38
N GLU A 41 0.52 -4.91 -4.33
CA GLU A 41 0.31 -4.34 -5.67
C GLU A 41 -0.35 -2.95 -5.63
N ALA A 42 -1.08 -2.62 -4.56
CA ALA A 42 -1.59 -1.27 -4.34
C ALA A 42 -0.44 -0.24 -4.29
N TRP A 43 0.67 -0.58 -3.63
CA TRP A 43 1.85 0.29 -3.59
C TRP A 43 2.56 0.37 -4.94
N LEU A 44 2.50 -0.69 -5.76
CA LEU A 44 3.08 -0.67 -7.10
C LEU A 44 2.37 0.35 -7.99
N ILE A 45 1.03 0.36 -7.99
CA ILE A 45 0.25 1.31 -8.79
C ILE A 45 0.24 2.74 -8.22
N ALA A 46 0.68 2.94 -6.97
CA ALA A 46 0.87 4.28 -6.43
C ALA A 46 1.99 5.03 -7.16
N ASP A 47 3.04 4.32 -7.57
CA ASP A 47 4.20 4.87 -8.28
C ASP A 47 4.25 4.38 -9.74
N ILE A 48 3.38 4.97 -10.55
CA ILE A 48 3.22 4.68 -11.98
C ILE A 48 4.52 4.93 -12.76
N GLU A 49 5.31 5.93 -12.38
CA GLU A 49 6.59 6.24 -13.05
C GLU A 49 7.61 5.12 -12.85
N SER A 50 7.66 4.52 -11.67
CA SER A 50 8.47 3.31 -11.42
C SER A 50 8.01 2.13 -12.26
N LEU A 51 6.69 1.92 -12.41
CA LEU A 51 6.14 0.88 -13.29
C LEU A 51 6.53 1.11 -14.76
N LYS A 52 6.35 2.34 -15.24
CA LYS A 52 6.70 2.75 -16.61
C LYS A 52 8.19 2.59 -16.89
N THR A 53 9.04 2.94 -15.93
CA THR A 53 10.49 2.75 -16.02
C THR A 53 10.86 1.26 -16.06
N TYR A 54 10.25 0.44 -15.20
CA TYR A 54 10.51 -0.99 -15.15
C TYR A 54 10.08 -1.72 -16.42
N TYR A 55 8.88 -1.42 -16.93
CA TYR A 55 8.30 -2.09 -18.09
C TYR A 55 8.75 -1.51 -19.43
N GLY A 56 9.06 -0.22 -19.48
CA GLY A 56 9.57 0.47 -20.66
C GLY A 56 8.54 0.59 -21.79
N GLN A 57 9.03 0.50 -23.02
CA GLN A 57 8.22 0.63 -24.23
C GLN A 57 7.05 -0.37 -24.25
N GLY A 58 5.86 0.13 -24.60
CA GLY A 58 4.63 -0.67 -24.64
C GLY A 58 3.86 -0.71 -23.32
N PHE A 59 4.35 -0.03 -22.26
CA PHE A 59 3.60 0.13 -21.03
C PHE A 59 2.39 1.05 -21.24
N HIS A 60 1.18 0.53 -20.98
CA HIS A 60 -0.09 1.20 -21.19
C HIS A 60 -0.57 1.85 -19.90
N GLU A 61 -0.02 3.03 -19.61
CA GLU A 61 -0.28 3.80 -18.38
C GLU A 61 -1.78 4.06 -18.11
N SER A 62 -2.57 4.34 -19.15
CA SER A 62 -4.01 4.59 -19.02
C SER A 62 -4.83 3.39 -18.55
N ALA A 63 -4.27 2.18 -18.52
CA ALA A 63 -4.92 1.02 -17.91
C ALA A 63 -4.92 1.08 -16.37
N ILE A 64 -4.08 1.92 -15.76
CA ILE A 64 -4.01 2.07 -14.31
C ILE A 64 -5.13 3.02 -13.81
N PRO A 65 -5.93 2.62 -12.79
CA PRO A 65 -6.95 3.48 -12.21
C PRO A 65 -6.36 4.76 -11.63
N LYS A 66 -6.98 5.91 -11.95
CA LYS A 66 -6.59 7.22 -11.42
C LYS A 66 -7.26 7.53 -10.07
N ASN A 67 -7.11 6.62 -9.10
CA ASN A 67 -7.63 6.85 -7.75
C ASN A 67 -6.62 7.66 -6.92
N PRO A 68 -7.02 8.73 -6.21
CA PRO A 68 -6.13 9.44 -5.28
C PRO A 68 -5.64 8.55 -4.12
N ASN A 69 -6.42 7.55 -3.69
CA ASN A 69 -6.03 6.61 -2.64
C ASN A 69 -6.03 5.17 -3.18
N VAL A 70 -4.85 4.56 -3.28
CA VAL A 70 -4.69 3.20 -3.85
C VAL A 70 -5.21 2.09 -2.93
N GLU A 71 -5.38 2.37 -1.63
CA GLU A 71 -5.80 1.38 -0.63
C GLU A 71 -7.31 1.09 -0.70
N GLN A 72 -8.05 1.97 -1.36
CA GLN A 72 -9.49 1.85 -1.64
C GLN A 72 -9.79 1.06 -2.92
N ILE A 73 -8.77 0.75 -3.73
CA ILE A 73 -8.95 -0.01 -4.97
C ILE A 73 -9.04 -1.50 -4.64
N ASP A 74 -10.01 -2.18 -5.22
CA ASP A 74 -10.19 -3.62 -5.06
C ASP A 74 -8.99 -4.41 -5.62
N LYS A 75 -8.56 -5.46 -4.91
CA LYS A 75 -7.44 -6.33 -5.31
C LYS A 75 -7.56 -6.86 -6.74
N LYS A 76 -8.74 -7.33 -7.16
CA LYS A 76 -8.95 -7.87 -8.52
C LYS A 76 -8.84 -6.77 -9.56
N GLN A 77 -9.30 -5.56 -9.25
CA GLN A 77 -9.12 -4.39 -10.10
C GLN A 77 -7.64 -4.04 -10.27
N ILE A 78 -6.86 -4.04 -9.18
CA ILE A 78 -5.41 -3.79 -9.21
C ILE A 78 -4.69 -4.83 -10.08
N GLU A 79 -4.97 -6.12 -9.86
CA GLU A 79 -4.36 -7.22 -10.63
C GLU A 79 -4.69 -7.10 -12.13
N THR A 80 -5.94 -6.82 -12.46
CA THR A 80 -6.38 -6.62 -13.84
C THR A 80 -5.66 -5.43 -14.49
N ALA A 81 -5.58 -4.30 -13.78
CA ALA A 81 -4.91 -3.10 -14.27
C ALA A 81 -3.44 -3.33 -14.56
N LEU A 82 -2.71 -4.00 -13.66
CA LEU A 82 -1.29 -4.31 -13.84
C LEU A 82 -1.06 -5.23 -15.05
N ILE A 83 -1.90 -6.24 -15.24
CA ILE A 83 -1.82 -7.12 -16.42
C ILE A 83 -2.05 -6.31 -17.71
N GLN A 84 -3.12 -5.52 -17.77
CA GLN A 84 -3.44 -4.72 -18.97
C GLN A 84 -2.37 -3.67 -19.26
N ALA A 85 -1.81 -3.04 -18.23
CA ALA A 85 -0.76 -2.04 -18.38
C ALA A 85 0.54 -2.62 -18.93
N SER A 86 0.86 -3.88 -18.64
CA SER A 86 2.17 -4.44 -18.98
C SER A 86 2.17 -5.45 -20.13
N GLN A 87 1.03 -5.99 -20.54
CA GLN A 87 0.95 -7.14 -21.46
C GLN A 87 1.62 -6.96 -22.82
N HIS A 88 1.77 -5.71 -23.30
CA HIS A 88 2.40 -5.39 -24.58
C HIS A 88 3.86 -4.97 -24.46
N THR A 89 4.45 -5.07 -23.27
CA THR A 89 5.86 -4.76 -23.02
C THR A 89 6.73 -5.99 -23.32
N GLN A 90 8.04 -5.78 -23.49
CA GLN A 90 8.97 -6.91 -23.66
C GLN A 90 9.06 -7.83 -22.43
N LYS A 91 8.68 -7.34 -21.24
CA LYS A 91 8.60 -8.14 -20.01
C LYS A 91 7.27 -8.87 -19.84
N GLY A 92 6.31 -8.62 -20.74
CA GLY A 92 5.00 -9.25 -20.76
C GLY A 92 4.08 -8.87 -19.60
N ARG A 93 3.07 -9.70 -19.37
CA ARG A 93 2.03 -9.51 -18.34
C ARG A 93 2.65 -9.45 -16.93
N TYR A 94 2.06 -8.63 -16.06
CA TYR A 94 2.47 -8.57 -14.66
C TYR A 94 2.37 -9.96 -14.04
N ASN A 95 3.40 -10.32 -13.28
CA ASN A 95 3.45 -11.56 -12.54
C ASN A 95 4.00 -11.27 -11.15
N LYS A 96 3.20 -11.59 -10.13
CA LYS A 96 3.48 -11.28 -8.72
C LYS A 96 4.83 -11.80 -8.24
N ILE A 97 5.17 -13.05 -8.61
CA ILE A 97 6.38 -13.72 -8.14
C ILE A 97 7.60 -13.15 -8.87
N TRP A 98 7.52 -13.04 -10.20
CA TRP A 98 8.68 -12.68 -11.01
C TRP A 98 8.99 -11.18 -11.04
N HIS A 99 7.95 -10.32 -10.98
CA HIS A 99 8.11 -8.88 -11.12
C HIS A 99 7.98 -8.13 -9.78
N GLY A 100 7.20 -8.67 -8.84
CA GLY A 100 6.84 -7.97 -7.61
C GLY A 100 8.06 -7.52 -6.78
N ALA A 101 9.02 -8.43 -6.55
CA ALA A 101 10.21 -8.10 -5.75
C ALA A 101 11.11 -7.05 -6.40
N ALA A 102 11.23 -7.05 -7.74
CA ALA A 102 12.01 -6.04 -8.45
C ALA A 102 11.32 -4.67 -8.42
N LEU A 103 9.99 -4.65 -8.62
CA LEU A 103 9.20 -3.43 -8.56
C LEU A 103 9.18 -2.82 -7.16
N LEU A 104 9.03 -3.62 -6.10
CA LEU A 104 9.08 -3.14 -4.71
C LEU A 104 10.41 -2.47 -4.35
N LYS A 105 11.52 -2.85 -5.00
CA LYS A 105 12.82 -2.19 -4.81
C LYS A 105 12.91 -0.84 -5.51
N MET A 106 12.06 -0.59 -6.51
CA MET A 106 12.10 0.63 -7.33
C MET A 106 11.14 1.71 -6.84
N ILE A 107 9.97 1.32 -6.32
CA ILE A 107 8.95 2.30 -5.92
C ILE A 107 9.49 3.29 -4.88
N ASN A 108 9.12 4.55 -5.03
CA ASN A 108 9.51 5.59 -4.11
C ASN A 108 8.59 5.62 -2.89
N PRO A 109 9.09 5.41 -1.65
CA PRO A 109 8.26 5.43 -0.46
C PRO A 109 7.52 6.75 -0.21
N ILE A 110 8.08 7.89 -0.67
CA ILE A 110 7.43 9.20 -0.56
C ILE A 110 6.19 9.24 -1.46
N VAL A 111 6.30 8.75 -2.69
CA VAL A 111 5.18 8.69 -3.64
C VAL A 111 4.10 7.74 -3.14
N VAL A 112 4.50 6.54 -2.67
CA VAL A 112 3.57 5.57 -2.09
C VAL A 112 2.78 6.18 -0.94
N ARG A 113 3.47 6.81 0.03
CA ARG A 113 2.81 7.45 1.19
C ARG A 113 1.87 8.60 0.82
N SER A 114 2.11 9.28 -0.31
CA SER A 114 1.21 10.34 -0.78
C SER A 114 -0.13 9.82 -1.30
N LYS A 115 -0.23 8.53 -1.65
CA LYS A 115 -1.43 7.88 -2.21
C LYS A 115 -1.94 6.70 -1.38
N ALA A 116 -1.30 6.42 -0.24
CA ALA A 116 -1.63 5.30 0.64
C ALA A 116 -1.71 5.83 2.08
N GLU A 117 -2.92 6.18 2.51
CA GLU A 117 -3.18 6.87 3.77
C GLU A 117 -2.78 6.04 5.00
N HIS A 118 -3.10 4.75 5.02
CA HIS A 118 -2.75 3.83 6.10
C HIS A 118 -1.25 3.57 6.15
N CYS A 119 -0.59 3.42 4.99
CA CYS A 119 0.86 3.42 4.90
C CYS A 119 1.48 4.71 5.50
N SER A 120 1.00 5.88 5.10
CA SER A 120 1.48 7.16 5.63
C SER A 120 1.29 7.28 7.14
N ARG A 121 0.13 6.86 7.65
CA ARG A 121 -0.17 6.82 9.08
C ARG A 121 0.79 5.90 9.84
N LEU A 122 1.07 4.71 9.34
CA LEU A 122 2.01 3.77 9.97
C LEU A 122 3.40 4.40 10.14
N PHE A 123 3.95 4.99 9.08
CA PHE A 123 5.25 5.67 9.14
C PHE A 123 5.25 6.83 10.14
N SER A 124 4.18 7.64 10.14
CA SER A 124 4.06 8.78 11.06
C SER A 124 4.02 8.32 12.52
N THR A 125 3.26 7.27 12.83
CA THR A 125 3.20 6.71 14.19
C THR A 125 4.55 6.13 14.62
N ILE A 126 5.23 5.35 13.76
CA ILE A 126 6.55 4.81 14.08
C ILE A 126 7.56 5.93 14.36
N HIS A 127 7.54 7.00 13.56
CA HIS A 127 8.44 8.13 13.76
C HIS A 127 8.22 8.83 15.11
N ILE A 128 6.95 9.11 15.45
CA ILE A 128 6.58 9.71 16.74
C ILE A 128 7.05 8.84 17.92
N GLU A 129 6.84 7.52 17.85
CA GLU A 129 7.26 6.61 18.92
C GLU A 129 8.79 6.54 19.05
N ILE A 130 9.52 6.51 17.93
CA ILE A 130 10.99 6.53 17.93
C ILE A 130 11.52 7.82 18.58
N ASP A 131 10.95 8.98 18.24
CA ASP A 131 11.39 10.25 18.79
C ASP A 131 11.03 10.39 20.27
N SER A 132 9.85 9.91 20.67
CA SER A 132 9.45 9.79 22.07
C SER A 132 10.43 8.92 22.88
N MET A 133 10.88 7.79 22.32
CA MET A 133 11.86 6.92 22.95
C MET A 133 13.24 7.60 23.08
N LYS A 134 13.71 8.29 22.03
CA LYS A 134 14.97 9.05 22.09
C LYS A 134 14.94 10.12 23.17
N ASN A 135 13.86 10.90 23.23
CA ASN A 135 13.70 11.96 24.23
C ASN A 135 13.67 11.41 25.67
N LYS A 136 13.13 10.22 25.90
CA LYS A 136 13.17 9.58 27.22
C LYS A 136 14.58 9.13 27.59
N ILE A 137 15.35 8.60 26.64
CA ILE A 137 16.74 8.17 26.87
C ILE A 137 17.66 9.37 27.13
N SER A 138 17.46 10.50 26.44
CA SER A 138 18.27 11.72 26.64
C SER A 138 17.98 12.46 27.95
N ASN A 139 16.90 12.11 28.66
CA ASN A 139 16.51 12.71 29.94
C ASN A 139 16.84 11.81 31.15
N ILE A 140 17.64 10.75 30.94
CA ILE A 140 18.19 9.84 31.96
C ILE A 140 19.72 10.02 31.96
#